data_AF-A0A1F4QSY3-F1
#
_entry.id   AF-A0A1F4QSY3-F1
#
_cell.length_a   1.000
_cell.length_b   1.000
_cell.length_c   1.000
_cell.angle_alpha   90.00
_cell.angle_beta   90.00
_cell.angle_gamma   90.00
#
_symmetry.space_group_name_H-M   'P 1'
#
loop_
_entity.id
_entity.type
_entity.pdbx_description
1 polymer ?
#
loop_
_entity_poly.entity_id
_entity_poly.type
_entity_poly.pdbx_seq_one_letter_code
_entity_poly.pdbx_strand_id
1 'polypeptide(L)'
;MNPQRFVNDVVKPWDEFNGLLSQRYAFQPDLSDVTRLAGALAVAIKHQADLAGYADRSAIDAASLDNKLMSDVGDFWKHGPLRDSGRNNSLSVSAMFEYHPGRGFRFLRNGLFNQHASLGEHDFMHTSLAAIRYWLTTQRIGLSWSGAIAEGPAEFYPTALFRYDPRYCISMSSTRVRFLARSGGGDLVPTDPPEVRIEIY
;
A
#
# COMPACT_ATOMS: atom_id res chain seq x y z
N MET A 1 -3.11 25.20 -3.58
CA MET A 1 -2.85 24.20 -2.52
C MET A 1 -1.93 24.77 -1.45
N ASN A 2 -2.19 24.53 -0.16
CA ASN A 2 -1.29 24.92 0.94
C ASN A 2 -0.23 23.81 1.19
N PRO A 3 1.08 24.08 1.05
CA PRO A 3 2.13 23.08 1.23
C PRO A 3 2.16 22.42 2.61
N GLN A 4 1.93 23.18 3.69
CA GLN A 4 1.92 22.65 5.05
C GLN A 4 0.76 21.69 5.26
N ARG A 5 -0.40 22.02 4.70
CA ARG A 5 -1.57 21.15 4.71
C ARG A 5 -1.32 19.88 3.90
N PHE A 6 -0.72 19.96 2.72
CA PHE A 6 -0.36 18.78 1.94
C PHE A 6 0.59 17.84 2.70
N VAL A 7 1.63 18.40 3.33
CA VAL A 7 2.56 17.62 4.14
C VAL A 7 1.85 16.96 5.32
N ASN A 8 0.96 17.69 6.00
CA ASN A 8 0.24 17.19 7.17
C ASN A 8 -0.82 16.14 6.82
N ASP A 9 -1.55 16.33 5.74
CA ASP A 9 -2.73 15.53 5.42
C ASP A 9 -2.38 14.33 4.51
N VAL A 10 -1.21 14.35 3.87
CA VAL A 10 -0.81 13.32 2.89
C VAL A 10 0.57 12.74 3.19
N VAL A 11 1.62 13.56 3.28
CA VAL A 11 2.99 13.04 3.38
C VAL A 11 3.24 12.36 4.73
N LYS A 12 2.93 13.02 5.85
CA LYS A 12 3.12 12.41 7.19
C LYS A 12 2.28 11.14 7.38
N PRO A 13 0.97 11.12 7.03
CA PRO A 13 0.20 9.88 7.10
C PRO A 13 0.74 8.77 6.19
N TRP A 14 1.31 9.11 5.03
CA TRP A 14 1.97 8.12 4.18
C TRP A 14 3.20 7.52 4.86
N ASP A 15 4.06 8.34 5.49
CA ASP A 15 5.24 7.86 6.22
C ASP A 15 4.88 7.00 7.43
N GLU A 16 3.88 7.42 8.21
CA GLU A 16 3.36 6.65 9.34
C GLU A 16 2.79 5.31 8.87
N PHE A 17 2.04 5.31 7.77
CA PHE A 17 1.48 4.10 7.18
C PHE A 17 2.57 3.17 6.65
N ASN A 18 3.59 3.72 5.98
CA ASN A 18 4.77 3.00 5.51
C ASN A 18 5.50 2.29 6.66
N GLY A 19 5.71 3.01 7.78
CA GLY A 19 6.33 2.44 8.98
C GLY A 19 5.49 1.35 9.66
N LEU A 20 4.16 1.46 9.61
CA LEU A 20 3.26 0.41 10.10
C LEU A 20 3.34 -0.84 9.22
N LEU A 21 3.38 -0.70 7.90
CA LEU A 21 3.46 -1.82 6.98
C LEU A 21 4.81 -2.58 7.06
N SER A 22 5.89 -1.93 7.51
CA SER A 22 7.17 -2.61 7.74
C SER A 22 7.20 -3.45 9.03
N GLN A 23 6.13 -3.39 9.84
CA GLN A 23 6.00 -4.23 11.03
C GLN A 23 5.47 -5.61 10.67
N ARG A 24 5.99 -6.64 11.37
CA ARG A 24 5.61 -8.05 11.25
C ARG A 24 4.23 -8.36 11.85
N TYR A 25 3.22 -7.56 11.56
CA TYR A 25 1.86 -7.81 12.01
C TYR A 25 1.13 -8.76 11.07
N ALA A 26 0.32 -9.65 11.64
CA ALA A 26 -0.70 -10.38 10.89
C ALA A 26 -1.94 -9.48 10.76
N PHE A 27 -2.36 -9.23 9.52
CA PHE A 27 -3.56 -8.45 9.23
C PHE A 27 -4.62 -9.29 8.56
N GLN A 28 -5.88 -9.06 8.95
CA GLN A 28 -7.02 -9.56 8.21
C GLN A 28 -7.00 -8.93 6.80
N PRO A 29 -7.02 -9.73 5.72
CA PRO A 29 -6.72 -9.25 4.38
C PRO A 29 -7.60 -8.12 3.87
N ASP A 30 -8.91 -8.23 4.06
CA ASP A 30 -9.88 -7.33 3.43
C ASP A 30 -10.47 -6.31 4.42
N LEU A 31 -10.30 -6.54 5.73
CA LEU A 31 -10.87 -5.71 6.79
C LEU A 31 -9.91 -5.59 7.98
N SER A 32 -9.03 -4.61 7.90
CA SER A 32 -8.05 -4.30 8.96
C SER A 32 -7.81 -2.79 9.03
N ASP A 33 -7.13 -2.34 10.07
CA ASP A 33 -6.78 -0.92 10.17
C ASP A 33 -5.96 -0.43 8.99
N VAL A 34 -5.14 -1.30 8.39
CA VAL A 34 -4.32 -0.92 7.24
C VAL A 34 -5.14 -0.66 5.98
N THR A 35 -6.23 -1.42 5.73
CA THR A 35 -7.13 -1.14 4.60
C THR A 35 -7.90 0.17 4.82
N ARG A 36 -8.31 0.44 6.07
CA ARG A 36 -8.94 1.70 6.47
C ARG A 36 -8.02 2.91 6.30
N LEU A 37 -6.78 2.83 6.78
CA LEU A 37 -5.79 3.90 6.68
C LEU A 37 -5.44 4.21 5.22
N ALA A 38 -5.29 3.18 4.39
CA ALA A 38 -5.05 3.36 2.97
C ALA A 38 -6.23 3.99 2.23
N GLY A 39 -7.47 3.58 2.53
CA GLY A 39 -8.67 4.22 2.00
C GLY A 39 -8.73 5.71 2.35
N ALA A 40 -8.44 6.05 3.61
CA ALA A 40 -8.37 7.45 4.05
C ALA A 40 -7.27 8.24 3.33
N LEU A 41 -6.08 7.65 3.15
CA LEU A 41 -4.98 8.28 2.44
C LEU A 41 -5.29 8.48 0.94
N ALA A 42 -5.90 7.49 0.29
CA ALA A 42 -6.36 7.61 -1.10
C ALA A 42 -7.35 8.77 -1.26
N VAL A 43 -8.29 8.92 -0.32
CA VAL A 43 -9.22 10.06 -0.27
C VAL A 43 -8.48 11.39 -0.08
N ALA A 44 -7.48 11.45 0.80
CA ALA A 44 -6.70 12.66 1.03
C ALA A 44 -5.89 13.08 -0.21
N ILE A 45 -5.27 12.12 -0.89
CA ILE A 45 -4.58 12.34 -2.18
C ILE A 45 -5.60 12.77 -3.24
N LYS A 46 -6.77 12.11 -3.28
CA LYS A 46 -7.84 12.42 -4.22
C LYS A 46 -8.21 13.91 -4.14
N HIS A 47 -8.49 14.42 -2.94
CA HIS A 47 -8.97 15.80 -2.74
C HIS A 47 -7.92 16.89 -3.02
N GLN A 48 -6.68 16.54 -3.34
CA GLN A 48 -5.69 17.52 -3.76
C GLN A 48 -6.05 18.23 -5.07
N ALA A 49 -6.82 17.56 -5.95
CA ALA A 49 -7.43 18.18 -7.12
C ALA A 49 -8.28 19.41 -6.76
N ASP A 50 -9.19 19.23 -5.80
CA ASP A 50 -10.11 20.28 -5.35
C ASP A 50 -9.33 21.42 -4.66
N LEU A 51 -8.35 21.07 -3.82
CA LEU A 51 -7.50 22.03 -3.10
C LEU A 51 -6.52 22.80 -3.99
N ALA A 52 -6.24 22.28 -5.18
CA ALA A 52 -5.47 22.97 -6.22
C ALA A 52 -6.37 23.80 -7.16
N GLY A 53 -7.69 23.73 -7.02
CA GLY A 53 -8.64 24.51 -7.82
C GLY A 53 -8.91 23.92 -9.20
N TYR A 54 -8.67 22.62 -9.40
CA TYR A 54 -9.07 21.95 -10.63
C TYR A 54 -10.58 21.80 -10.65
N ALA A 55 -11.24 22.41 -11.64
CA ALA A 55 -12.68 22.29 -11.85
C ALA A 55 -13.08 20.92 -12.42
N ASP A 56 -12.18 20.29 -13.17
CA ASP A 56 -12.37 18.98 -13.77
C ASP A 56 -11.22 18.05 -13.40
N ARG A 57 -11.58 16.91 -12.80
CA ARG A 57 -10.65 15.86 -12.40
C ARG A 57 -10.15 15.04 -13.59
N SER A 58 -10.91 14.98 -14.68
CA SER A 58 -10.57 14.17 -15.85
C SER A 58 -9.18 14.51 -16.42
N ALA A 59 -8.79 15.79 -16.36
CA ALA A 59 -7.48 16.26 -16.78
C ALA A 59 -6.33 15.69 -15.92
N ILE A 60 -6.56 15.53 -14.61
CA ILE A 60 -5.58 14.92 -13.69
C ILE A 60 -5.51 13.43 -13.94
N ASP A 61 -6.65 12.77 -14.04
CA ASP A 61 -6.72 11.32 -14.27
C ASP A 61 -6.09 10.92 -15.61
N ALA A 62 -6.20 11.78 -16.63
CA ALA A 62 -5.51 11.63 -17.91
C ALA A 62 -4.01 11.90 -17.83
N ALA A 63 -3.58 12.82 -16.96
CA ALA A 63 -2.17 13.18 -16.80
C ALA A 63 -1.40 12.24 -15.86
N SER A 64 -2.07 11.51 -14.98
CA SER A 64 -1.45 10.63 -13.98
C SER A 64 -2.33 9.43 -13.67
N LEU A 65 -1.89 8.26 -14.16
CA LEU A 65 -2.52 6.97 -13.86
C LEU A 65 -2.60 6.72 -12.35
N ASP A 66 -1.54 7.08 -11.61
CA ASP A 66 -1.50 6.89 -10.16
C ASP A 66 -2.55 7.74 -9.43
N ASN A 67 -2.80 8.97 -9.87
CA ASN A 67 -3.86 9.81 -9.32
C ASN A 67 -5.25 9.28 -9.66
N LYS A 68 -5.42 8.71 -10.88
CA LYS A 68 -6.65 8.01 -11.24
C LYS A 68 -6.88 6.82 -10.32
N LEU A 69 -5.87 5.99 -10.10
CA LEU A 69 -5.93 4.84 -9.18
C LEU A 69 -6.29 5.28 -7.76
N MET A 70 -5.68 6.35 -7.22
CA MET A 70 -6.04 6.89 -5.90
C MET A 70 -7.46 7.45 -5.86
N SER A 71 -7.93 8.05 -6.96
CA SER A 71 -9.31 8.51 -7.07
C SER A 71 -10.30 7.35 -7.01
N ASP A 72 -10.08 6.30 -7.80
CA ASP A 72 -10.97 5.15 -7.89
C ASP A 72 -10.98 4.34 -6.58
N VAL A 73 -9.81 4.17 -5.94
CA VAL A 73 -9.73 3.61 -4.58
C VAL A 73 -10.50 4.48 -3.57
N GLY A 74 -10.30 5.79 -3.60
CA GLY A 74 -10.97 6.71 -2.68
C GLY A 74 -12.49 6.74 -2.86
N ASP A 75 -12.98 6.62 -4.09
CA ASP A 75 -14.40 6.53 -4.41
C ASP A 75 -15.00 5.21 -3.94
N PHE A 76 -14.37 4.09 -4.28
CA PHE A 76 -14.85 2.78 -3.85
C PHE A 76 -14.83 2.65 -2.31
N TRP A 77 -13.81 3.19 -1.65
CA TRP A 77 -13.74 3.21 -0.18
C TRP A 77 -14.91 3.97 0.46
N LYS A 78 -15.33 5.10 -0.13
CA LYS A 78 -16.44 5.92 0.39
C LYS A 78 -17.82 5.36 0.07
N HIS A 79 -17.98 4.75 -1.09
CA HIS A 79 -19.30 4.45 -1.66
C HIS A 79 -19.57 2.94 -1.82
N GLY A 80 -18.55 2.10 -1.65
CA GLY A 80 -18.61 0.68 -2.01
C GLY A 80 -18.65 0.51 -3.53
N PRO A 81 -19.36 -0.52 -4.03
CA PRO A 81 -19.52 -0.76 -5.46
C PRO A 81 -20.01 0.49 -6.21
N LEU A 82 -19.27 0.88 -7.24
CA LEU A 82 -19.56 2.06 -8.04
C LEU A 82 -20.51 1.71 -9.20
N ARG A 83 -21.19 2.75 -9.72
CA ARG A 83 -22.06 2.61 -10.92
C ARG A 83 -21.28 2.12 -12.14
N ASP A 84 -20.05 2.60 -12.30
CA ASP A 84 -19.11 2.10 -13.30
C ASP A 84 -18.26 1.01 -12.66
N SER A 85 -18.58 -0.25 -12.95
CA SER A 85 -17.86 -1.40 -12.40
C SER A 85 -16.41 -1.47 -12.87
N GLY A 86 -16.05 -0.82 -13.98
CA GLY A 86 -14.67 -0.74 -14.48
C GLY A 86 -13.74 0.07 -13.56
N ARG A 87 -14.32 0.84 -12.65
CA ARG A 87 -13.65 1.65 -11.62
C ARG A 87 -13.66 0.99 -10.23
N ASN A 88 -14.29 -0.17 -10.08
CA ASN A 88 -14.27 -0.88 -8.82
C ASN A 88 -12.84 -1.30 -8.47
N ASN A 89 -12.49 -1.07 -7.21
CA ASN A 89 -11.17 -1.32 -6.65
C ASN A 89 -11.31 -1.83 -5.23
N SER A 90 -10.85 -3.05 -4.97
CA SER A 90 -10.74 -3.54 -3.60
C SER A 90 -9.31 -3.44 -3.10
N LEU A 91 -9.16 -3.00 -1.85
CA LEU A 91 -7.89 -3.06 -1.14
C LEU A 91 -7.78 -4.39 -0.40
N SER A 92 -6.62 -5.02 -0.50
CA SER A 92 -6.31 -6.17 0.34
C SER A 92 -4.86 -6.16 0.79
N VAL A 93 -4.60 -6.62 2.01
CA VAL A 93 -3.25 -6.75 2.55
C VAL A 93 -2.77 -8.19 2.44
N SER A 94 -1.48 -8.36 2.15
CA SER A 94 -0.78 -9.64 2.22
C SER A 94 0.61 -9.41 2.79
N ALA A 95 1.02 -10.26 3.72
CA ALA A 95 2.38 -10.21 4.22
C ALA A 95 3.35 -10.84 3.23
N MET A 96 4.45 -10.14 2.97
CA MET A 96 5.44 -10.52 1.98
C MET A 96 6.69 -11.04 2.66
N PHE A 97 7.20 -12.20 2.20
CA PHE A 97 8.44 -12.78 2.69
C PHE A 97 9.42 -13.03 1.56
N GLU A 98 10.68 -12.75 1.82
CA GLU A 98 11.79 -13.26 1.05
C GLU A 98 12.12 -14.67 1.56
N TYR A 99 12.06 -15.66 0.67
CA TYR A 99 12.50 -17.03 0.91
C TYR A 99 13.92 -17.22 0.40
N HIS A 100 14.73 -17.89 1.22
CA HIS A 100 16.08 -18.29 0.86
C HIS A 100 16.33 -19.75 1.30
N PRO A 101 16.76 -20.67 0.40
CA PRO A 101 16.84 -22.10 0.67
C PRO A 101 17.65 -22.53 1.91
N GLY A 102 18.68 -21.77 2.29
CA GLY A 102 19.50 -22.05 3.47
C GLY A 102 19.23 -21.17 4.70
N ARG A 103 18.38 -20.16 4.59
CA ARG A 103 18.14 -19.18 5.69
C ARG A 103 16.69 -19.16 6.16
N GLY A 104 15.75 -19.67 5.35
CA GLY A 104 14.33 -19.64 5.63
C GLY A 104 13.68 -18.36 5.10
N PHE A 105 12.92 -17.68 5.95
CA PHE A 105 12.03 -16.58 5.58
C PHE A 105 12.46 -15.28 6.25
N ARG A 106 12.60 -14.22 5.47
CA ARG A 106 12.75 -12.84 5.94
C ARG A 106 11.47 -12.09 5.65
N PHE A 107 10.91 -11.42 6.65
CA PHE A 107 9.77 -10.55 6.41
C PHE A 107 10.19 -9.28 5.66
N LEU A 108 9.47 -8.98 4.57
CA LEU A 108 9.74 -7.82 3.74
C LEU A 108 8.85 -6.64 4.12
N ARG A 109 7.53 -6.82 4.10
CA ARG A 109 6.52 -5.85 4.55
C ARG A 109 5.14 -6.49 4.45
N ASN A 110 4.16 -5.85 5.06
CA ASN A 110 2.78 -6.01 4.69
C ASN A 110 2.53 -5.22 3.40
N GLY A 111 2.38 -5.92 2.28
CA GLY A 111 2.02 -5.33 1.00
C GLY A 111 0.52 -5.05 0.97
N LEU A 112 0.14 -3.82 0.63
CA LEU A 112 -1.25 -3.49 0.36
C LEU A 112 -1.45 -3.38 -1.15
N PHE A 113 -2.41 -4.15 -1.66
CA PHE A 113 -2.66 -4.31 -3.08
C PHE A 113 -4.04 -3.78 -3.44
N ASN A 114 -4.07 -2.97 -4.49
CA ASN A 114 -5.28 -2.48 -5.12
C ASN A 114 -5.66 -3.40 -6.29
N GLN A 115 -6.80 -4.06 -6.20
CA GLN A 115 -7.35 -4.92 -7.26
C GLN A 115 -8.26 -4.12 -8.17
N HIS A 116 -7.70 -3.54 -9.22
CA HIS A 116 -8.44 -2.74 -10.19
C HIS A 116 -9.09 -3.63 -11.24
N ALA A 117 -10.42 -3.52 -11.40
CA ALA A 117 -11.18 -4.35 -12.33
C ALA A 117 -10.63 -4.34 -13.78
N SER A 118 -10.17 -3.18 -14.24
CA SER A 118 -9.64 -2.98 -15.60
C SER A 118 -8.11 -2.86 -15.72
N LEU A 119 -7.39 -2.59 -14.62
CA LEU A 119 -5.95 -2.30 -14.65
C LEU A 119 -5.12 -3.37 -13.94
N GLY A 120 -5.76 -4.39 -13.38
CA GLY A 120 -5.10 -5.44 -12.62
C GLY A 120 -4.68 -4.99 -11.22
N GLU A 121 -3.73 -5.73 -10.66
CA GLU A 121 -3.23 -5.50 -9.31
C GLU A 121 -2.13 -4.43 -9.29
N HIS A 122 -2.20 -3.51 -8.33
CA HIS A 122 -1.19 -2.48 -8.10
C HIS A 122 -0.76 -2.43 -6.64
N ASP A 123 0.54 -2.22 -6.37
CA ASP A 123 1.03 -1.99 -5.00
C ASP A 123 0.69 -0.56 -4.56
N PHE A 124 -0.16 -0.45 -3.54
CA PHE A 124 -0.68 0.82 -3.07
C PHE A 124 0.41 1.80 -2.65
N MET A 125 1.50 1.34 -2.03
CA MET A 125 2.57 2.23 -1.58
C MET A 125 3.34 2.83 -2.75
N HIS A 126 3.59 2.05 -3.80
CA HIS A 126 4.20 2.56 -5.02
C HIS A 126 3.27 3.54 -5.75
N THR A 127 1.99 3.18 -5.93
CA THR A 127 1.02 4.04 -6.61
C THR A 127 0.79 5.34 -5.85
N SER A 128 0.56 5.27 -4.53
CA SER A 128 0.35 6.48 -3.71
C SER A 128 1.59 7.38 -3.69
N LEU A 129 2.80 6.81 -3.62
CA LEU A 129 4.04 7.59 -3.73
C LEU A 129 4.16 8.33 -5.06
N ALA A 130 3.85 7.66 -6.18
CA ALA A 130 3.85 8.27 -7.49
C ALA A 130 2.80 9.40 -7.60
N ALA A 131 1.60 9.18 -7.05
CA ALA A 131 0.56 10.21 -6.98
C ALA A 131 0.98 11.42 -6.13
N ILE A 132 1.65 11.20 -4.99
CA ILE A 132 2.19 12.27 -4.13
C ILE A 132 3.28 13.05 -4.87
N ARG A 133 4.20 12.37 -5.56
CA ARG A 133 5.27 12.99 -6.36
C ARG A 133 4.71 13.84 -7.50
N TYR A 134 3.61 13.41 -8.12
CA TYR A 134 2.89 14.22 -9.10
C TYR A 134 2.43 15.54 -8.48
N TRP A 135 1.84 15.54 -7.29
CA TRP A 135 1.40 16.76 -6.61
C TRP A 135 2.56 17.65 -6.17
N LEU A 136 3.63 17.08 -5.61
CA LEU A 136 4.84 17.84 -5.26
C LEU A 136 5.39 18.58 -6.47
N THR A 137 5.43 17.90 -7.62
CA THR A 137 5.96 18.47 -8.87
C THR A 137 5.03 19.53 -9.45
N THR A 138 3.75 19.20 -9.65
CA THR A 138 2.77 20.09 -10.30
C THR A 138 2.49 21.36 -9.49
N GLN A 139 2.50 21.25 -8.17
CA GLN A 139 2.28 22.38 -7.26
C GLN A 139 3.58 23.08 -6.84
N ARG A 140 4.73 22.63 -7.35
CA ARG A 140 6.07 23.17 -7.05
C ARG A 140 6.35 23.24 -5.54
N ILE A 141 5.95 22.21 -4.81
CA ILE A 141 6.17 22.09 -3.38
C ILE A 141 7.60 21.58 -3.15
N GLY A 142 8.48 22.47 -2.70
CA GLY A 142 9.85 22.10 -2.31
C GLY A 142 9.85 21.33 -0.99
N LEU A 143 10.02 20.02 -1.06
CA LEU A 143 10.07 19.13 0.11
C LEU A 143 11.24 18.15 0.00
N SER A 144 12.13 18.17 0.98
CA SER A 144 13.22 17.18 1.10
C SER A 144 12.71 15.91 1.78
N TRP A 145 11.94 15.12 1.05
CA TRP A 145 11.34 13.87 1.52
C TRP A 145 11.75 12.71 0.60
N SER A 146 12.20 11.59 1.19
CA SER A 146 12.72 10.46 0.42
C SER A 146 11.59 9.66 -0.25
N GLY A 147 10.47 9.48 0.44
CA GLY A 147 9.42 8.55 0.04
C GLY A 147 9.95 7.12 -0.14
N ALA A 148 10.95 6.73 0.65
CA ALA A 148 11.49 5.38 0.59
C ALA A 148 10.50 4.40 1.24
N ILE A 149 10.02 3.43 0.47
CA ILE A 149 9.14 2.38 1.01
C ILE A 149 9.96 1.50 1.96
N ALA A 150 9.49 1.38 3.19
CA ALA A 150 10.20 0.71 4.25
C ALA A 150 10.10 -0.82 4.07
N GLU A 151 11.25 -1.49 4.22
CA GLU A 151 11.29 -2.92 4.45
C GLU A 151 11.34 -3.21 5.96
N GLY A 152 10.85 -4.39 6.31
CA GLY A 152 10.96 -4.95 7.62
C GLY A 152 12.39 -5.42 7.94
N PRO A 153 12.55 -6.06 9.11
CA PRO A 153 13.86 -6.45 9.62
C PRO A 153 14.66 -7.32 8.65
N ALA A 154 16.00 -7.23 8.70
CA ALA A 154 16.91 -7.92 7.78
C ALA A 154 17.05 -9.43 8.08
N GLU A 155 16.57 -9.86 9.24
CA GLU A 155 16.74 -11.19 9.79
C GLU A 155 15.90 -12.23 9.05
N PHE A 156 16.52 -13.39 8.83
CA PHE A 156 15.84 -14.58 8.36
C PHE A 156 15.52 -15.50 9.55
N TYR A 157 14.39 -16.17 9.46
CA TYR A 157 13.93 -17.15 10.44
C TYR A 157 13.55 -18.46 9.75
N PRO A 158 13.64 -19.61 10.44
CA PRO A 158 13.19 -20.88 9.89
C PRO A 158 11.69 -20.93 9.53
N THR A 159 10.89 -20.07 10.15
CA THR A 159 9.44 -19.96 9.96
C THR A 159 9.06 -18.55 9.48
N ALA A 160 7.95 -18.44 8.76
CA ALA A 160 7.33 -17.17 8.43
C ALA A 160 6.60 -16.64 9.68
N LEU A 161 7.28 -15.74 10.41
CA LEU A 161 6.85 -15.21 11.70
C LEU A 161 5.95 -13.97 11.57
N PHE A 162 4.83 -13.98 12.29
CA PHE A 162 3.92 -12.84 12.46
C PHE A 162 3.55 -12.62 13.92
N ARG A 163 3.23 -11.38 14.24
CA ARG A 163 2.60 -10.99 15.50
C ARG A 163 1.14 -10.64 15.26
N TYR A 164 0.23 -11.23 16.00
CA TYR A 164 -1.14 -10.72 16.10
C TYR A 164 -1.18 -9.54 17.07
N ASP A 165 -1.82 -8.45 16.67
CA ASP A 165 -2.01 -7.28 17.52
C ASP A 165 -3.46 -6.81 17.42
N PRO A 166 -4.28 -6.99 18.47
CA PRO A 166 -5.70 -6.70 18.42
C PRO A 166 -6.00 -5.20 18.23
N ARG A 167 -5.00 -4.32 18.40
CA ARG A 167 -5.15 -2.90 18.11
C ARG A 167 -5.42 -2.63 16.63
N TYR A 168 -4.93 -3.49 15.74
CA TYR A 168 -5.03 -3.28 14.30
C TYR A 168 -5.97 -4.28 13.59
N CYS A 169 -6.42 -5.31 14.32
CA CYS A 169 -7.37 -6.32 13.84
C CYS A 169 -8.30 -6.72 14.98
N ILE A 170 -9.57 -6.33 14.90
CA ILE A 170 -10.58 -6.68 15.92
C ILE A 170 -10.92 -8.17 15.87
N SER A 171 -10.92 -8.76 14.68
CA SER A 171 -10.98 -10.21 14.49
C SER A 171 -10.03 -10.62 13.37
N MET A 172 -9.40 -11.78 13.53
CA MET A 172 -8.53 -12.36 12.52
C MET A 172 -8.98 -13.79 12.27
N SER A 173 -9.56 -14.02 11.10
CA SER A 173 -9.91 -15.36 10.64
C SER A 173 -8.89 -15.92 9.65
N SER A 174 -8.10 -15.05 9.02
CA SER A 174 -7.12 -15.43 8.02
C SER A 174 -6.01 -14.38 7.91
N THR A 175 -4.89 -14.77 7.29
CA THR A 175 -3.87 -13.87 6.79
C THR A 175 -3.49 -14.34 5.38
N ARG A 176 -3.12 -13.41 4.49
CA ARG A 176 -2.59 -13.73 3.16
C ARG A 176 -1.08 -13.57 3.19
N VAL A 177 -0.37 -14.53 2.61
CA VAL A 177 1.10 -14.54 2.55
C VAL A 177 1.54 -14.63 1.11
N ARG A 178 2.57 -13.86 0.74
CA ARG A 178 3.26 -13.91 -0.55
C ARG A 178 4.72 -14.25 -0.32
N PHE A 179 5.21 -15.27 -1.02
CA PHE A 179 6.62 -15.64 -0.97
C PHE A 179 7.32 -15.16 -2.23
N LEU A 180 8.49 -14.57 -2.02
CA LEU A 180 9.35 -14.00 -3.05
C LEU A 180 10.76 -14.58 -2.89
N ALA A 181 11.47 -14.81 -3.97
CA ALA A 181 12.91 -15.09 -3.94
C ALA A 181 13.66 -13.93 -4.55
N ARG A 182 14.85 -13.63 -4.02
CA ARG A 182 15.74 -12.66 -4.65
C ARG A 182 16.46 -13.31 -5.83
N SER A 183 16.28 -12.77 -7.01
CA SER A 183 16.98 -13.20 -8.23
C SER A 183 18.46 -12.81 -8.15
N GLY A 184 19.30 -13.37 -9.03
CA GLY A 184 20.72 -12.99 -9.12
C GLY A 184 20.96 -11.51 -9.46
N GLY A 185 19.95 -10.82 -10.02
CA GLY A 185 19.99 -9.37 -10.28
C GLY A 185 19.54 -8.51 -9.10
N GLY A 186 19.09 -9.12 -7.99
CA GLY A 186 18.61 -8.41 -6.80
C GLY A 186 17.09 -8.20 -6.74
N ASP A 187 16.37 -8.48 -7.83
CA ASP A 187 14.91 -8.34 -7.92
C ASP A 187 14.19 -9.42 -7.10
N LEU A 188 13.05 -9.06 -6.53
CA LEU A 188 12.16 -10.00 -5.85
C LEU A 188 11.15 -10.58 -6.84
N VAL A 189 11.16 -11.91 -7.00
CA VAL A 189 10.25 -12.63 -7.90
C VAL A 189 9.37 -13.61 -7.12
N PRO A 190 8.10 -13.81 -7.51
CA PRO A 190 7.26 -14.84 -6.91
C PRO A 190 7.94 -16.20 -6.87
N THR A 191 7.83 -16.90 -5.74
CA THR A 191 8.40 -18.23 -5.55
C THR A 191 7.47 -19.08 -4.69
N ASP A 192 7.50 -20.39 -4.90
CA ASP A 192 6.83 -21.36 -4.05
C ASP A 192 7.88 -22.10 -3.21
N PRO A 193 8.01 -21.80 -1.90
CA PRO A 193 8.90 -22.53 -1.02
C PRO A 193 8.48 -24.01 -0.92
N PRO A 194 9.43 -24.97 -0.87
CA PRO A 194 9.12 -26.39 -0.83
C PRO A 194 8.39 -26.81 0.47
N GLU A 195 8.66 -26.11 1.57
CA GLU A 195 7.97 -26.28 2.85
C GLU A 195 7.69 -24.89 3.42
N VAL A 196 6.47 -24.66 3.88
CA VAL A 196 6.05 -23.40 4.50
C VAL A 196 5.59 -23.68 5.93
N ARG A 197 6.31 -23.11 6.90
CA ARG A 197 5.89 -23.08 8.30
C ARG A 197 5.54 -21.65 8.68
N ILE A 198 4.26 -21.43 8.98
CA ILE A 198 3.73 -20.14 9.43
C ILE A 198 3.51 -20.21 10.93
N GLU A 199 3.98 -19.18 11.63
CA GLU A 199 3.79 -19.04 13.07
C GLU A 199 3.28 -17.64 13.38
N ILE A 200 2.18 -17.58 14.14
CA ILE A 200 1.52 -16.36 14.57
C ILE A 200 1.53 -16.37 16.09
N TYR A 201 2.14 -15.36 16.71
CA TYR A 201 2.22 -15.20 18.16
C TYR A 201 1.54 -13.93 18.66
#